data_AF-A0A7J7GPI6-F1
#
_entry.id   AF-A0A7J7GPI6-F1
#
_cell.length_a   1.000
_cell.length_b   1.000
_cell.length_c   1.000
_cell.angle_alpha   90.00
_cell.angle_beta   90.00
_cell.angle_gamma   90.00
#
_symmetry.space_group_name_H-M   'P 1'
#
loop_
_entity.id
_entity.type
_entity.pdbx_description
1 polymer ?
#
loop_
_entity_poly.entity_id
_entity_poly.type
_entity_poly.pdbx_seq_one_letter_code
_entity_poly.pdbx_strand_id
1 'polypeptide(L)'
;MQHIPNTIEDQLILKAIKEECPWESLPKRLQAVLNSKEEWHRRIIEHCIKKRIQWNTCFARKVIKEGEYYEEMMRYLRKNLALFPYHLAEYVCRVMRVSPFRYYCDMIFEVMKNEQPYDSIPNFSAADALRLTGIGRNEFIDIMNKCRSKKIMWKLNKSIAKELLPIQPVDFGIEPWWGVCLVNFTLEEFKKLSEEEMATIDKVCKEETNSFILFDPEIVKGLFRRGLIYFDVPVYPDDRFKVSRLEGFVSNREQSYEDPIEELLYAVFVVSSENSTVAELAATLQADLSQLQAAASFACRLGWAVKLIDPASVLYDSTTPGTLNINLSDDEDGSHASVSSLNMSIEGSTVQQGDTSGAETCGPGSTSGYARVAFVVDANITSYLMMGSVSPGLKSHAVTLYEAGKLGHTSIADLCKDLSTLEGTKFEGELQEFANHAFSLRCVLECLISGGVAIDERTVEVCEKMSTISTGNEEATSSIAEITLTDKAERSDTDEAILNNDDSMHSRNAEGFLSCQSSYNLEVLIMRQFLPLCLKRVIA
;
A
#
# COMPACT_ATOMS: atom_id res chain seq x y z
N MET A 1 -9.48 -12.09 5.22
CA MET A 1 -10.64 -13.00 5.42
C MET A 1 -11.15 -12.78 6.83
N GLN A 2 -12.43 -12.46 7.04
CA GLN A 2 -12.94 -12.18 8.39
C GLN A 2 -12.74 -13.41 9.30
N HIS A 3 -11.94 -13.25 10.37
CA HIS A 3 -11.66 -14.34 11.31
C HIS A 3 -12.97 -14.85 11.93
N ILE A 4 -13.27 -16.13 11.72
CA ILE A 4 -14.44 -16.76 12.32
C ILE A 4 -14.26 -16.72 13.85
N PRO A 5 -15.26 -16.25 14.63
CA PRO A 5 -15.12 -16.15 16.07
C PRO A 5 -14.94 -17.55 16.69
N ASN A 6 -13.96 -17.66 17.58
CA ASN A 6 -13.46 -18.93 18.11
C ASN A 6 -14.48 -19.72 18.94
N THR A 7 -15.59 -19.09 19.36
CA THR A 7 -16.71 -19.78 20.01
C THR A 7 -18.06 -19.42 19.36
N ILE A 8 -19.03 -20.33 19.49
CA ILE A 8 -20.43 -20.09 19.09
C ILE A 8 -21.02 -18.90 19.86
N GLU A 9 -20.58 -18.67 21.10
CA GLU A 9 -21.07 -17.58 21.94
C GLU A 9 -20.58 -16.22 21.46
N ASP A 10 -19.32 -16.13 21.00
CA ASP A 10 -18.81 -14.93 20.34
C ASP A 10 -19.55 -14.62 19.03
N GLN A 11 -19.91 -15.64 18.24
CA GLN A 11 -20.72 -15.47 17.02
C GLN A 11 -22.10 -14.89 17.35
N LEU A 12 -22.74 -15.40 18.40
CA LEU A 12 -24.06 -14.92 18.86
C LEU A 12 -23.97 -13.51 19.47
N ILE A 13 -22.90 -13.19 20.21
CA ILE A 13 -22.60 -11.83 20.70
C ILE A 13 -22.46 -10.86 19.53
N LEU A 14 -21.66 -11.20 18.51
CA LEU A 14 -21.45 -10.35 17.34
C LEU A 14 -22.72 -10.15 16.53
N LYS A 15 -23.55 -11.20 16.39
CA LYS A 15 -24.87 -11.10 15.78
C LYS A 15 -25.77 -10.12 16.56
N ALA A 16 -25.84 -10.26 17.88
CA ALA A 16 -26.64 -9.38 18.73
C ALA A 16 -26.14 -7.91 18.73
N ILE A 17 -24.83 -7.67 18.56
CA ILE A 17 -24.29 -6.31 18.37
C ILE A 17 -24.72 -5.73 17.02
N LYS A 18 -24.64 -6.53 15.93
CA LYS A 18 -25.07 -6.12 14.58
C LYS A 18 -26.58 -5.85 14.49
N GLU A 19 -27.39 -6.57 15.26
CA GLU A 19 -28.84 -6.39 15.35
C GLU A 19 -29.25 -5.29 16.36
N GLU A 20 -28.30 -4.54 16.93
CA GLU A 20 -28.49 -3.52 17.99
C GLU A 20 -29.34 -4.00 19.19
N CYS A 21 -29.21 -5.28 19.54
CA CYS A 21 -30.06 -5.94 20.53
C CYS A 21 -29.81 -5.37 21.95
N PRO A 22 -30.82 -4.75 22.60
CA PRO A 22 -30.68 -4.29 23.98
C PRO A 22 -30.51 -5.46 24.96
N TRP A 23 -29.91 -5.18 26.12
CA TRP A 23 -29.60 -6.18 27.15
C TRP A 23 -30.80 -7.06 27.51
N GLU A 24 -31.97 -6.44 27.63
CA GLU A 24 -33.23 -7.03 28.08
C GLU A 24 -33.78 -8.08 27.10
N SER A 25 -33.45 -7.97 25.80
CA SER A 25 -33.86 -8.92 24.76
C SER A 25 -32.78 -9.93 24.38
N LEU A 26 -31.60 -9.89 25.00
CA LEU A 26 -30.57 -10.92 24.79
C LEU A 26 -31.08 -12.30 25.22
N PRO A 27 -30.71 -13.38 24.51
CA PRO A 27 -30.94 -14.75 24.97
C PRO A 27 -30.39 -14.95 26.39
N LYS A 28 -31.16 -15.61 27.27
CA LYS A 28 -30.75 -15.88 28.67
C LYS A 28 -29.37 -16.54 28.80
N ARG A 29 -28.98 -17.35 27.81
CA ARG A 29 -27.62 -17.92 27.71
C ARG A 29 -26.54 -16.83 27.60
N LEU A 30 -26.72 -15.83 26.75
CA LEU A 30 -25.75 -14.73 26.60
C LEU A 30 -25.74 -13.83 27.83
N GLN A 31 -26.91 -13.55 28.44
CA GLN A 31 -26.98 -12.81 29.71
C GLN A 31 -26.19 -13.53 30.82
N ALA A 32 -26.29 -14.87 30.89
CA ALA A 32 -25.53 -15.68 31.86
C ALA A 32 -24.02 -15.73 31.57
N VAL A 33 -23.58 -15.62 30.31
CA VAL A 33 -22.16 -15.57 29.93
C VAL A 33 -21.54 -14.19 30.20
N LEU A 34 -22.31 -13.12 29.93
CA LEU A 34 -21.87 -11.73 30.12
C LEU A 34 -21.95 -11.28 31.58
N ASN A 35 -22.72 -11.97 32.43
CA ASN A 35 -22.97 -11.68 33.85
C ASN A 35 -23.67 -10.35 34.18
N SER A 36 -23.45 -9.26 33.42
CA SER A 36 -24.08 -7.96 33.67
C SER A 36 -24.29 -7.10 32.41
N LYS A 37 -25.15 -6.08 32.56
CA LYS A 37 -25.46 -5.10 31.51
C LYS A 37 -24.26 -4.22 31.18
N GLU A 38 -23.42 -3.92 32.17
CA GLU A 38 -22.19 -3.15 32.02
C GLU A 38 -21.15 -3.89 31.18
N GLU A 39 -21.01 -5.21 31.37
CA GLU A 39 -20.16 -6.05 30.52
C GLU A 39 -20.70 -6.10 29.09
N TRP A 40 -22.02 -6.16 28.88
CA TRP A 40 -22.60 -6.04 27.53
C TRP A 40 -22.28 -4.70 26.88
N HIS A 41 -22.46 -3.59 27.60
CA HIS A 41 -22.07 -2.25 27.11
C HIS A 41 -20.57 -2.21 26.75
N ARG A 42 -19.71 -2.82 27.58
CA ARG A 42 -18.27 -2.93 27.32
C ARG A 42 -17.98 -3.72 26.03
N ARG A 43 -18.67 -4.84 25.77
CA ARG A 43 -18.53 -5.61 24.51
C ARG A 43 -18.99 -4.82 23.28
N ILE A 44 -20.08 -4.07 23.38
CA ILE A 44 -20.56 -3.19 22.28
C ILE A 44 -19.48 -2.16 21.94
N ILE A 45 -18.97 -1.45 22.95
CA ILE A 45 -17.94 -0.41 22.78
C ILE A 45 -16.66 -1.03 22.20
N GLU A 46 -16.16 -2.11 22.78
CA GLU A 46 -14.96 -2.83 22.34
C GLU A 46 -15.09 -3.30 20.88
N HIS A 47 -16.24 -3.83 20.47
CA HIS A 47 -16.48 -4.23 19.09
C HIS A 47 -16.46 -3.05 18.11
N CYS A 48 -17.20 -1.98 18.42
CA CYS A 48 -17.29 -0.80 17.55
C CYS A 48 -15.93 -0.10 17.40
N ILE A 49 -15.14 -0.03 18.48
CA ILE A 49 -13.77 0.50 18.48
C ILE A 49 -12.83 -0.37 17.65
N LYS A 50 -12.83 -1.70 17.86
CA LYS A 50 -12.01 -2.64 17.06
C LYS A 50 -12.30 -2.57 15.57
N LYS A 51 -13.53 -2.26 15.18
CA LYS A 51 -13.96 -2.07 13.78
C LYS A 51 -13.95 -0.62 13.30
N ARG A 52 -13.52 0.33 14.13
CA ARG A 52 -13.42 1.78 13.82
C ARG A 52 -14.70 2.36 13.21
N ILE A 53 -15.86 1.96 13.74
CA ILE A 53 -17.16 2.41 13.23
C ILE A 53 -17.41 3.85 13.74
N GLN A 54 -17.97 4.71 12.90
CA GLN A 54 -18.37 6.07 13.27
C GLN A 54 -19.41 6.04 14.40
N TRP A 55 -19.31 6.94 15.38
CA TRP A 55 -20.13 6.87 16.60
C TRP A 55 -21.63 6.95 16.30
N ASN A 56 -22.04 7.90 15.45
CA ASN A 56 -23.43 8.15 15.05
C ASN A 56 -24.12 6.95 14.37
N THR A 57 -23.38 6.10 13.66
CA THR A 57 -23.91 4.90 12.98
C THR A 57 -23.78 3.63 13.80
N CYS A 58 -22.86 3.56 14.78
CA CYS A 58 -22.61 2.35 15.54
C CYS A 58 -23.51 2.21 16.79
N PHE A 59 -23.70 0.98 17.25
CA PHE A 59 -24.54 0.68 18.42
C PHE A 59 -24.02 1.36 19.71
N ALA A 60 -22.74 1.73 19.77
CA ALA A 60 -22.14 2.40 20.93
C ALA A 60 -22.82 3.73 21.30
N ARG A 61 -23.49 4.42 20.36
CA ARG A 61 -24.24 5.67 20.62
C ARG A 61 -25.32 5.57 21.70
N LYS A 62 -25.83 4.36 21.96
CA LYS A 62 -26.83 4.08 23.00
C LYS A 62 -26.23 3.85 24.40
N VAL A 63 -24.90 3.68 24.51
CA VAL A 63 -24.23 3.27 25.75
C VAL A 63 -23.05 4.15 26.19
N ILE A 64 -22.47 4.95 25.31
CA ILE A 64 -21.35 5.86 25.59
C ILE A 64 -21.50 7.18 24.83
N LYS A 65 -21.07 8.30 25.43
CA LYS A 65 -21.08 9.61 24.77
C LYS A 65 -20.03 9.67 23.66
N GLU A 66 -20.26 10.51 22.66
CA GLU A 66 -19.39 10.65 21.49
C GLU A 66 -17.93 10.95 21.84
N GLY A 67 -17.67 11.94 22.70
CA GLY A 67 -16.31 12.29 23.13
C GLY A 67 -15.60 11.16 23.87
N GLU A 68 -16.30 10.51 24.81
CA GLU A 68 -15.77 9.36 25.58
C GLU A 68 -15.44 8.17 24.65
N TYR A 69 -16.26 7.94 23.61
CA TYR A 69 -16.05 6.89 22.62
C TYR A 69 -14.80 7.13 21.78
N TYR A 70 -14.64 8.33 21.20
CA TYR A 70 -13.46 8.62 20.38
C TYR A 70 -12.18 8.76 21.22
N GLU A 71 -12.25 9.19 22.48
CA GLU A 71 -11.12 9.11 23.42
C GLU A 71 -10.66 7.67 23.66
N GLU A 72 -11.58 6.75 23.94
CA GLU A 72 -11.26 5.32 24.11
C GLU A 72 -10.77 4.70 22.80
N MET A 73 -11.34 5.09 21.65
CA MET A 73 -10.84 4.66 20.34
C MET A 73 -9.40 5.12 20.11
N MET A 74 -9.09 6.40 20.29
CA MET A 74 -7.72 6.90 20.07
C MET A 74 -6.72 6.35 21.09
N ARG A 75 -7.16 6.01 22.31
CA ARG A 75 -6.38 5.27 23.31
C ARG A 75 -6.11 3.83 22.85
N TYR A 76 -7.11 3.14 22.31
CA TYR A 76 -6.98 1.80 21.76
C TYR A 76 -6.04 1.79 20.53
N LEU A 77 -6.21 2.72 19.58
CA LEU A 77 -5.41 2.75 18.36
C LEU A 77 -3.92 3.01 18.65
N ARG A 78 -3.58 4.01 19.48
CA ARG A 78 -2.17 4.23 19.90
C ARG A 78 -1.56 3.02 20.59
N LYS A 79 -2.29 2.40 21.53
CA LYS A 79 -1.81 1.21 22.27
C LYS A 79 -1.42 0.05 21.34
N ASN A 80 -2.12 -0.11 20.22
CA ASN A 80 -1.86 -1.18 19.25
C ASN A 80 -1.03 -0.71 18.03
N LEU A 81 -0.43 0.49 18.09
CA LEU A 81 0.34 1.11 16.99
C LEU A 81 -0.45 1.19 15.66
N ALA A 82 -1.76 1.26 15.77
CA ALA A 82 -2.70 1.11 14.67
C ALA A 82 -2.77 2.34 13.75
N LEU A 83 -3.26 2.16 12.53
CA LEU A 83 -3.33 3.23 11.53
C LEU A 83 -4.25 4.39 12.00
N PHE A 84 -3.88 5.63 11.66
CA PHE A 84 -4.73 6.79 11.94
C PHE A 84 -6.11 6.65 11.22
N PRO A 85 -7.24 6.88 11.90
CA PRO A 85 -8.57 6.65 11.34
C PRO A 85 -9.01 7.84 10.46
N TYR A 86 -8.46 7.94 9.23
CA TYR A 86 -8.77 9.03 8.30
C TYR A 86 -10.25 9.17 7.96
N HIS A 87 -10.99 8.05 7.89
CA HIS A 87 -12.44 8.05 7.68
C HIS A 87 -13.24 8.63 8.86
N LEU A 88 -12.58 8.89 10.00
CA LEU A 88 -13.13 9.56 11.18
C LEU A 88 -12.48 10.94 11.42
N ALA A 89 -11.68 11.44 10.47
CA ALA A 89 -10.98 12.73 10.58
C ALA A 89 -11.94 13.91 10.83
N GLU A 90 -13.17 13.83 10.33
CA GLU A 90 -14.21 14.84 10.54
C GLU A 90 -14.57 15.07 12.02
N TYR A 91 -14.33 14.07 12.89
CA TYR A 91 -14.38 14.24 14.35
C TYR A 91 -12.98 14.37 14.96
N VAL A 92 -12.05 13.48 14.60
CA VAL A 92 -10.72 13.38 15.24
C VAL A 92 -9.85 14.62 14.99
N CYS A 93 -9.82 15.15 13.77
CA CYS A 93 -9.10 16.37 13.45
C CYS A 93 -9.90 17.61 13.89
N ARG A 94 -11.18 17.69 13.53
CA ARG A 94 -12.00 18.90 13.73
C ARG A 94 -12.36 19.17 15.19
N VAL A 95 -12.84 18.15 15.91
CA VAL A 95 -13.38 18.26 17.26
C VAL A 95 -12.31 17.93 18.31
N MET A 96 -11.61 16.80 18.18
CA MET A 96 -10.56 16.42 19.15
C MET A 96 -9.23 17.17 18.94
N ARG A 97 -9.06 17.93 17.85
CA ARG A 97 -7.82 18.65 17.49
C ARG A 97 -6.58 17.73 17.40
N VAL A 98 -6.75 16.46 17.02
CA VAL A 98 -5.64 15.52 16.81
C VAL A 98 -5.34 15.41 15.32
N SER A 99 -4.20 15.95 14.89
CA SER A 99 -3.72 15.77 13.51
C SER A 99 -3.03 14.41 13.32
N PRO A 100 -3.03 13.83 12.10
CA PRO A 100 -2.29 12.61 11.79
C PRO A 100 -0.80 12.72 12.12
N PHE A 101 -0.17 13.84 11.76
CA PHE A 101 1.23 14.13 12.10
C PHE A 101 1.50 13.98 13.61
N ARG A 102 0.68 14.63 14.45
CA ARG A 102 0.84 14.54 15.90
C ARG A 102 0.62 13.13 16.42
N TYR A 103 -0.38 12.42 15.89
CA TYR A 103 -0.66 11.03 16.24
C TYR A 103 0.55 10.11 16.00
N TYR A 104 1.21 10.21 14.85
CA TYR A 104 2.40 9.40 14.56
C TYR A 104 3.64 9.85 15.34
N CYS A 105 3.84 11.15 15.59
CA CYS A 105 4.89 11.60 16.50
C CYS A 105 4.71 11.05 17.92
N ASP A 106 3.48 11.08 18.46
CA ASP A 106 3.16 10.51 19.77
C ASP A 106 3.33 8.96 19.77
N MET A 107 2.97 8.27 18.67
CA MET A 107 3.19 6.82 18.50
C MET A 107 4.67 6.46 18.48
N ILE A 108 5.48 7.12 17.64
CA ILE A 108 6.93 6.89 17.55
C ILE A 108 7.58 7.15 18.91
N PHE A 109 7.17 8.21 19.61
CA PHE A 109 7.62 8.51 20.97
C PHE A 109 7.30 7.38 21.95
N GLU A 110 6.11 6.78 21.88
CA GLU A 110 5.71 5.64 22.71
C GLU A 110 6.56 4.39 22.42
N VAL A 111 6.84 4.08 21.16
CA VAL A 111 7.73 2.97 20.73
C VAL A 111 9.15 3.19 21.29
N MET A 112 9.74 4.37 21.10
CA MET A 112 11.06 4.74 21.65
C MET A 112 11.09 4.63 23.18
N LYS A 113 10.09 5.21 23.86
CA LYS A 113 9.94 5.24 25.32
C LYS A 113 9.84 3.85 25.95
N ASN A 114 9.27 2.89 25.21
CA ASN A 114 9.13 1.49 25.63
C ASN A 114 10.30 0.62 25.13
N GLU A 115 11.34 1.24 24.53
CA GLU A 115 12.52 0.62 23.94
C GLU A 115 12.22 -0.52 22.93
N GLN A 116 11.06 -0.42 22.26
CA GLN A 116 10.65 -1.36 21.22
C GLN A 116 11.40 -1.07 19.89
N PRO A 117 11.64 -2.09 19.05
CA PRO A 117 12.20 -1.88 17.72
C PRO A 117 11.19 -1.13 16.83
N TYR A 118 11.69 -0.38 15.85
CA TYR A 118 10.84 0.23 14.81
C TYR A 118 9.99 -0.82 14.08
N ASP A 119 10.54 -2.03 13.93
CA ASP A 119 9.96 -3.19 13.27
C ASP A 119 8.70 -3.76 13.97
N SER A 120 8.32 -3.19 15.13
CA SER A 120 7.05 -3.46 15.85
C SER A 120 5.86 -2.62 15.37
N ILE A 121 6.09 -1.55 14.59
CA ILE A 121 5.04 -0.71 14.03
C ILE A 121 4.43 -1.44 12.80
N PRO A 122 3.09 -1.58 12.68
CA PRO A 122 2.46 -2.15 11.48
C PRO A 122 2.84 -1.44 10.17
N ASN A 123 2.79 -2.17 9.04
CA ASN A 123 3.39 -1.73 7.76
C ASN A 123 2.83 -0.38 7.30
N PHE A 124 1.50 -0.27 7.27
CA PHE A 124 0.81 0.94 6.82
C PHE A 124 0.92 2.09 7.82
N SER A 125 0.93 1.80 9.13
CA SER A 125 1.23 2.80 10.17
C SER A 125 2.64 3.37 9.98
N ALA A 126 3.63 2.51 9.70
CA ALA A 126 5.01 2.92 9.50
C ALA A 126 5.20 3.70 8.20
N ALA A 127 4.54 3.31 7.11
CA ALA A 127 4.55 4.05 5.84
C ALA A 127 3.94 5.45 5.96
N ASP A 128 2.80 5.60 6.64
CA ASP A 128 2.16 6.91 6.84
C ASP A 128 2.91 7.77 7.87
N ALA A 129 3.49 7.15 8.90
CA ALA A 129 4.39 7.81 9.83
C ALA A 129 5.64 8.34 9.10
N LEU A 130 6.26 7.54 8.23
CA LEU A 130 7.39 7.98 7.38
C LEU A 130 6.97 9.16 6.49
N ARG A 131 5.83 9.06 5.80
CA ARG A 131 5.29 10.11 4.91
C ARG A 131 5.08 11.44 5.62
N LEU A 132 4.58 11.43 6.86
CA LEU A 132 4.22 12.63 7.61
C LEU A 132 5.34 13.18 8.49
N THR A 133 6.20 12.32 9.03
CA THR A 133 7.24 12.70 10.01
C THR A 133 8.66 12.65 9.46
N GLY A 134 8.88 11.97 8.33
CA GLY A 134 10.21 11.70 7.79
C GLY A 134 11.02 10.67 8.58
N ILE A 135 10.45 10.06 9.63
CA ILE A 135 11.14 9.06 10.45
C ILE A 135 10.88 7.66 9.89
N GLY A 136 11.87 7.15 9.16
CA GLY A 136 11.99 5.74 8.84
C GLY A 136 12.78 4.98 9.91
N ARG A 137 13.11 3.74 9.57
CA ARG A 137 13.88 2.82 10.43
C ARG A 137 15.26 3.38 10.79
N ASN A 138 15.94 4.02 9.83
CA ASN A 138 17.30 4.53 10.01
C ASN A 138 17.30 5.75 10.93
N GLU A 139 16.38 6.69 10.68
CA GLU A 139 16.18 7.90 11.46
C GLU A 139 15.77 7.56 12.90
N PHE A 140 14.90 6.56 13.08
CA PHE A 140 14.53 6.03 14.39
C PHE A 140 15.74 5.47 15.14
N ILE A 141 16.56 4.64 14.49
CA ILE A 141 17.78 4.06 15.09
C ILE A 141 18.76 5.16 15.47
N ASP A 142 18.94 6.17 14.62
CA ASP A 142 19.79 7.33 14.90
C ASP A 142 19.31 8.15 16.09
N ILE A 143 18.01 8.41 16.21
CA ILE A 143 17.42 9.10 17.37
C ILE A 143 17.62 8.25 18.64
N MET A 144 17.37 6.94 18.59
CA MET A 144 17.61 6.04 19.71
C MET A 144 19.08 5.99 20.15
N ASN A 145 20.01 5.97 19.19
CA ASN A 145 21.46 6.03 19.46
C ASN A 145 21.88 7.38 20.06
N LYS A 146 21.32 8.51 19.58
CA LYS A 146 21.50 9.85 20.17
C LYS A 146 20.92 9.97 21.59
N CYS A 147 19.83 9.26 21.89
CA CYS A 147 19.25 9.20 23.23
C CYS A 147 20.08 8.34 24.19
N ARG A 148 20.61 7.20 23.73
CA ARG A 148 21.44 6.27 24.51
C ARG A 148 22.85 6.82 24.80
N SER A 149 23.48 7.46 23.81
CA SER A 149 24.85 8.02 23.96
C SER A 149 24.98 9.15 24.98
N LYS A 150 23.87 9.76 25.43
CA LYS A 150 23.89 10.94 26.32
C LYS A 150 23.78 10.65 27.83
N LYS A 151 23.71 9.40 28.33
CA LYS A 151 24.03 9.08 29.75
C LYS A 151 24.21 7.59 30.12
N ILE A 152 24.97 7.40 31.21
CA ILE A 152 25.45 6.13 31.81
C ILE A 152 24.36 5.32 32.57
N MET A 153 23.07 5.58 32.37
CA MET A 153 22.00 4.79 33.03
C MET A 153 20.88 4.38 32.09
N TRP A 154 20.46 3.12 32.25
CA TRP A 154 19.53 2.29 31.47
C TRP A 154 18.07 2.76 31.42
N LYS A 155 17.79 4.06 31.27
CA LYS A 155 16.44 4.60 31.07
C LYS A 155 16.46 5.77 30.10
N LEU A 156 15.71 5.63 28.99
CA LEU A 156 15.56 6.68 27.97
C LEU A 156 15.19 8.04 28.60
N ASN A 157 15.92 9.10 28.26
CA ASN A 157 15.56 10.45 28.68
C ASN A 157 14.38 10.97 27.84
N LYS A 158 13.20 10.98 28.45
CA LYS A 158 11.93 11.35 27.83
C LYS A 158 11.88 12.77 27.26
N SER A 159 12.68 13.73 27.77
CA SER A 159 12.72 15.07 27.17
C SER A 159 13.48 15.07 25.84
N ILE A 160 14.67 14.46 25.82
CA ILE A 160 15.55 14.40 24.64
C ILE A 160 14.87 13.68 23.48
N ALA A 161 14.18 12.57 23.72
CA ALA A 161 13.44 11.88 22.66
C ALA A 161 12.36 12.80 22.04
N LYS A 162 11.67 13.61 22.85
CA LYS A 162 10.66 14.57 22.35
C LYS A 162 11.28 15.79 21.66
N GLU A 163 12.48 16.21 22.05
CA GLU A 163 13.25 17.29 21.41
C GLU A 163 13.84 16.88 20.05
N LEU A 164 14.08 15.58 19.83
CA LEU A 164 14.63 15.03 18.59
C LEU A 164 13.56 14.62 17.55
N LEU A 165 12.27 14.61 17.93
CA LEU A 165 11.16 14.38 17.01
C LEU A 165 10.81 15.67 16.24
N PRO A 166 10.31 15.56 15.00
CA PRO A 166 9.91 16.72 14.20
C PRO A 166 8.78 17.50 14.88
N ILE A 167 8.83 18.82 14.74
CA ILE A 167 7.82 19.76 15.25
C ILE A 167 6.82 20.21 14.17
N GLN A 168 7.10 19.91 12.90
CA GLN A 168 6.25 20.19 11.74
C GLN A 168 6.22 18.96 10.82
N PRO A 169 5.12 18.73 10.07
CA PRO A 169 5.05 17.66 9.10
C PRO A 169 6.03 17.89 7.94
N VAL A 170 6.48 16.79 7.34
CA VAL A 170 7.24 16.80 6.08
C VAL A 170 6.30 17.18 4.94
N ASP A 171 6.82 17.90 3.94
CA ASP A 171 6.07 18.24 2.73
C ASP A 171 5.88 16.98 1.86
N PHE A 172 4.63 16.72 1.46
CA PHE A 172 4.24 15.61 0.59
C PHE A 172 3.38 16.12 -0.58
N GLY A 173 3.22 15.29 -1.62
CA GLY A 173 2.35 15.60 -2.75
C GLY A 173 0.87 15.63 -2.34
N ILE A 174 0.20 16.75 -2.60
CA ILE A 174 -1.24 16.94 -2.39
C ILE A 174 -1.89 16.97 -3.78
N GLU A 175 -2.82 16.06 -4.04
CA GLU A 175 -3.51 16.04 -5.34
C GLU A 175 -4.52 17.19 -5.47
N PRO A 176 -4.75 17.72 -6.68
CA PRO A 176 -5.64 18.87 -6.91
C PRO A 176 -7.09 18.67 -6.43
N TRP A 177 -7.55 17.41 -6.35
CA TRP A 177 -8.90 17.02 -5.97
C TRP A 177 -9.08 16.73 -4.46
N TRP A 178 -8.02 16.79 -3.65
CA TRP A 178 -8.14 16.58 -2.20
C TRP A 178 -8.94 17.70 -1.54
N GLY A 179 -9.82 17.37 -0.61
CA GLY A 179 -10.63 18.33 0.14
C GLY A 179 -9.80 19.05 1.20
N VAL A 180 -9.93 20.37 1.28
CA VAL A 180 -9.38 21.22 2.34
C VAL A 180 -10.44 21.38 3.43
N CYS A 181 -10.19 20.83 4.62
CA CYS A 181 -11.16 20.84 5.71
C CYS A 181 -10.63 21.59 6.94
N LEU A 182 -11.46 22.47 7.52
CA LEU A 182 -11.11 23.25 8.72
C LEU A 182 -11.24 22.42 10.00
N VAL A 183 -10.45 22.79 11.02
CA VAL A 183 -10.63 22.34 12.40
C VAL A 183 -11.21 23.45 13.29
N ASN A 184 -11.80 23.09 14.43
CA ASN A 184 -12.41 24.10 15.33
C ASN A 184 -11.33 25.03 15.92
N PHE A 185 -11.36 26.33 15.57
CA PHE A 185 -10.35 27.29 16.02
C PHE A 185 -10.56 27.80 17.44
N THR A 186 -9.45 28.02 18.14
CA THR A 186 -9.41 28.85 19.34
C THR A 186 -9.39 30.35 18.97
N LEU A 187 -9.84 31.20 19.89
CA LEU A 187 -9.80 32.66 19.71
C LEU A 187 -8.37 33.21 19.50
N GLU A 188 -7.35 32.52 19.99
CA GLU A 188 -5.95 32.90 19.78
C GLU A 188 -5.43 32.53 18.40
N GLU A 189 -5.81 31.36 17.87
CA GLU A 189 -5.44 30.94 16.51
C GLU A 189 -6.08 31.87 15.49
N PHE A 190 -7.37 32.20 15.66
CA PHE A 190 -8.10 33.11 14.78
C PHE A 190 -7.48 34.52 14.73
N LYS A 191 -7.02 35.04 15.87
CA LYS A 191 -6.33 36.35 15.94
C LYS A 191 -4.92 36.36 15.31
N LYS A 192 -4.35 35.19 15.00
CA LYS A 192 -3.03 35.02 14.39
C LYS A 192 -3.14 34.70 12.89
N LEU A 193 -4.31 34.86 12.27
CA LEU A 193 -4.50 34.68 10.84
C LEU A 193 -4.09 35.94 10.08
N SER A 194 -3.48 35.78 8.91
CA SER A 194 -3.36 36.88 7.93
C SER A 194 -4.71 37.15 7.25
N GLU A 195 -4.83 38.27 6.54
CA GLU A 195 -6.02 38.58 5.74
C GLU A 195 -6.25 37.53 4.64
N GLU A 196 -5.17 37.01 4.04
CA GLU A 196 -5.20 35.98 2.99
C GLU A 196 -5.60 34.59 3.55
N GLU A 197 -5.09 34.23 4.73
CA GLU A 197 -5.51 33.03 5.46
C GLU A 197 -6.98 33.12 5.87
N MET A 198 -7.43 34.30 6.33
CA MET A 198 -8.82 34.53 6.71
C MET A 198 -9.76 34.46 5.50
N ALA A 199 -9.39 35.04 4.36
CA ALA A 199 -10.13 34.91 3.10
C ALA A 199 -10.22 33.46 2.61
N THR A 200 -9.14 32.69 2.78
CA THR A 200 -9.09 31.25 2.47
C THR A 200 -10.05 30.45 3.36
N ILE A 201 -10.04 30.72 4.68
CA ILE A 201 -10.98 30.11 5.65
C ILE A 201 -12.43 30.47 5.32
N ASP A 202 -12.69 31.74 5.01
CA ASP A 202 -14.02 32.22 4.61
C ASP A 202 -14.53 31.54 3.35
N LYS A 203 -13.66 31.25 2.38
CA LYS A 203 -13.97 30.51 1.17
C LYS A 203 -14.34 29.06 1.48
N VAL A 204 -13.52 28.37 2.31
CA VAL A 204 -13.82 26.99 2.75
C VAL A 204 -15.15 26.87 3.50
N CYS A 205 -15.58 27.92 4.21
CA CYS A 205 -16.87 27.96 4.89
C CYS A 205 -18.09 28.21 3.97
N LYS A 206 -17.88 28.70 2.73
CA LYS A 206 -18.95 29.18 1.84
C LYS A 206 -19.18 28.28 0.62
N GLU A 207 -18.14 27.59 0.15
CA GLU A 207 -18.22 26.74 -1.04
C GLU A 207 -18.54 25.28 -0.66
N GLU A 208 -19.41 24.64 -1.44
CA GLU A 208 -19.78 23.22 -1.25
C GLU A 208 -18.62 22.28 -1.63
N THR A 209 -17.81 22.67 -2.62
CA THR A 209 -16.63 21.94 -3.09
C THR A 209 -15.34 22.63 -2.65
N ASN A 210 -14.61 22.03 -1.72
CA ASN A 210 -13.38 22.59 -1.15
C ASN A 210 -12.11 21.90 -1.66
N SER A 211 -12.02 21.65 -2.96
CA SER A 211 -10.86 20.98 -3.59
C SER A 211 -9.60 21.85 -3.56
N PHE A 212 -8.45 21.25 -3.30
CA PHE A 212 -7.14 21.90 -3.16
C PHE A 212 -6.79 22.86 -4.33
N ILE A 213 -7.17 22.49 -5.55
CA ILE A 213 -6.98 23.31 -6.77
C ILE A 213 -7.60 24.71 -6.72
N LEU A 214 -8.58 24.93 -5.83
CA LEU A 214 -9.30 26.20 -5.70
C LEU A 214 -8.59 27.22 -4.80
N PHE A 215 -7.47 26.85 -4.18
CA PHE A 215 -6.79 27.66 -3.15
C PHE A 215 -5.31 27.88 -3.48
N ASP A 216 -4.70 28.87 -2.84
CA ASP A 216 -3.25 29.07 -2.92
C ASP A 216 -2.51 27.92 -2.19
N PRO A 217 -1.63 27.17 -2.88
CA PRO A 217 -0.90 26.05 -2.29
C PRO A 217 -0.07 26.43 -1.06
N GLU A 218 0.54 27.61 -1.02
CA GLU A 218 1.43 28.03 0.07
C GLU A 218 0.63 28.47 1.31
N ILE A 219 -0.51 29.14 1.12
CA ILE A 219 -1.43 29.45 2.23
C ILE A 219 -1.96 28.15 2.85
N VAL A 220 -2.44 27.22 2.02
CA VAL A 220 -3.00 25.94 2.51
C VAL A 220 -1.92 25.10 3.20
N LYS A 221 -0.70 24.99 2.65
CA LYS A 221 0.44 24.34 3.35
C LYS A 221 0.78 25.03 4.67
N GLY A 222 0.74 26.37 4.72
CA GLY A 222 0.95 27.15 5.94
C GLY A 222 -0.07 26.81 7.03
N LEU A 223 -1.36 26.81 6.69
CA LEU A 223 -2.45 26.40 7.58
C LEU A 223 -2.30 24.93 8.03
N PHE A 224 -1.88 24.03 7.13
CA PHE A 224 -1.65 22.61 7.45
C PHE A 224 -0.49 22.42 8.43
N ARG A 225 0.67 23.07 8.19
CA ARG A 225 1.82 23.04 9.11
C ARG A 225 1.48 23.60 10.50
N ARG A 226 0.54 24.54 10.58
CA ARG A 226 -0.03 25.09 11.84
C ARG A 226 -1.08 24.19 12.50
N GLY A 227 -1.54 23.12 11.84
CA GLY A 227 -2.61 22.26 12.33
C GLY A 227 -3.99 22.93 12.38
N LEU A 228 -4.23 23.85 11.44
CA LEU A 228 -5.49 24.60 11.27
C LEU A 228 -6.41 24.01 10.18
N ILE A 229 -5.87 23.13 9.34
CA ILE A 229 -6.65 22.33 8.39
C ILE A 229 -6.19 20.86 8.43
N TYR A 230 -7.01 19.98 7.85
CA TYR A 230 -6.63 18.64 7.44
C TYR A 230 -7.11 18.38 6.01
N PHE A 231 -6.49 17.43 5.33
CA PHE A 231 -6.91 17.03 3.99
C PHE A 231 -7.87 15.85 4.06
N ASP A 232 -9.04 16.00 3.44
CA ASP A 232 -9.88 14.87 3.07
C ASP A 232 -9.50 14.36 1.66
N VAL A 233 -9.73 13.07 1.43
CA VAL A 233 -9.40 12.37 0.18
C VAL A 233 -10.63 11.59 -0.22
N PRO A 234 -11.62 12.25 -0.86
CA PRO A 234 -12.94 11.69 -1.11
C PRO A 234 -12.87 10.61 -2.19
N VAL A 235 -13.40 9.44 -1.87
CA VAL A 235 -13.52 8.29 -2.79
C VAL A 235 -14.98 7.91 -2.93
N TYR A 236 -15.50 7.99 -4.14
CA TYR A 236 -16.90 7.70 -4.48
C TYR A 236 -17.05 6.26 -5.02
N PRO A 237 -18.27 5.69 -5.03
CA PRO A 237 -18.48 4.30 -5.45
C PRO A 237 -18.10 4.04 -6.92
N ASP A 238 -18.31 5.03 -7.80
CA ASP A 238 -18.05 4.94 -9.24
C ASP A 238 -16.61 5.32 -9.63
N ASP A 239 -15.80 5.78 -8.67
CA ASP A 239 -14.39 6.10 -8.92
C ASP A 239 -13.61 4.86 -9.36
N ARG A 240 -12.61 5.09 -10.21
CA ARG A 240 -11.69 4.06 -10.71
C ARG A 240 -10.26 4.41 -10.28
N PHE A 241 -9.49 3.40 -9.90
CA PHE A 241 -8.14 3.61 -9.37
C PHE A 241 -7.11 2.73 -10.08
N LYS A 242 -5.95 3.33 -10.35
CA LYS A 242 -4.76 2.65 -10.82
C LYS A 242 -3.81 2.45 -9.64
N VAL A 243 -3.30 1.22 -9.46
CA VAL A 243 -2.25 0.94 -8.47
C VAL A 243 -0.91 1.43 -9.03
N SER A 244 -0.21 2.26 -8.26
CA SER A 244 1.11 2.82 -8.57
C SER A 244 2.23 1.97 -7.96
N ARG A 245 3.50 2.37 -8.20
CA ARG A 245 4.64 1.77 -7.48
C ARG A 245 4.48 2.00 -5.98
N LEU A 246 4.77 0.97 -5.18
CA LEU A 246 4.77 1.03 -3.71
C LEU A 246 6.06 1.69 -3.18
N GLU A 247 6.33 2.92 -3.64
CA GLU A 247 7.45 3.72 -3.18
C GLU A 247 7.27 4.10 -1.70
N GLY A 248 8.35 4.03 -0.92
CA GLY A 248 8.29 4.27 0.53
C GLY A 248 7.63 3.16 1.35
N PHE A 249 7.26 2.01 0.76
CA PHE A 249 6.69 0.89 1.50
C PHE A 249 7.63 0.36 2.60
N VAL A 250 7.06 0.14 3.78
CA VAL A 250 7.76 -0.36 4.97
C VAL A 250 7.26 -1.77 5.28
N SER A 251 8.15 -2.76 5.15
CA SER A 251 7.89 -4.16 5.49
C SER A 251 8.46 -4.48 6.87
N ASN A 252 7.61 -4.43 7.89
CA ASN A 252 7.95 -4.75 9.27
C ASN A 252 7.47 -6.17 9.61
N ARG A 253 8.35 -6.98 10.21
CA ARG A 253 8.15 -8.44 10.35
C ARG A 253 7.43 -8.87 11.63
N GLU A 254 7.35 -8.00 12.63
CA GLU A 254 6.90 -8.36 13.98
C GLU A 254 5.57 -7.66 14.33
N GLN A 255 4.53 -7.98 13.55
CA GLN A 255 3.17 -7.49 13.81
C GLN A 255 2.45 -8.39 14.83
N SER A 256 1.97 -7.79 15.91
CA SER A 256 1.14 -8.46 16.94
C SER A 256 -0.33 -8.03 16.94
N TYR A 257 -0.69 -7.08 16.07
CA TYR A 257 -2.03 -6.52 15.93
C TYR A 257 -2.46 -6.60 14.46
N GLU A 258 -3.64 -7.18 14.23
CA GLU A 258 -4.28 -7.24 12.91
C GLU A 258 -5.20 -6.01 12.74
N ASP A 259 -4.81 -5.10 11.85
CA ASP A 259 -5.62 -3.92 11.52
C ASP A 259 -6.71 -4.29 10.49
N PRO A 260 -8.01 -4.06 10.77
CA PRO A 260 -9.07 -4.38 9.82
C PRO A 260 -9.00 -3.61 8.49
N ILE A 261 -8.29 -2.47 8.44
CA ILE A 261 -8.06 -1.70 7.22
C ILE A 261 -6.87 -2.26 6.43
N GLU A 262 -5.86 -2.84 7.10
CA GLU A 262 -4.66 -3.43 6.48
C GLU A 262 -5.01 -4.62 5.57
N GLU A 263 -5.92 -5.51 5.99
CA GLU A 263 -6.45 -6.57 5.13
C GLU A 263 -7.11 -6.02 3.84
N LEU A 264 -7.88 -4.94 3.96
CA LEU A 264 -8.58 -4.32 2.83
C LEU A 264 -7.61 -3.59 1.90
N LEU A 265 -6.55 -2.97 2.43
CA LEU A 265 -5.50 -2.33 1.64
C LEU A 265 -4.74 -3.33 0.77
N TYR A 266 -4.33 -4.46 1.35
CA TYR A 266 -3.74 -5.56 0.58
C TYR A 266 -4.70 -6.09 -0.49
N ALA A 267 -5.98 -6.26 -0.15
CA ALA A 267 -7.00 -6.68 -1.11
C ALA A 267 -7.21 -5.68 -2.25
N VAL A 268 -7.14 -4.36 -1.98
CA VAL A 268 -7.18 -3.30 -3.00
C VAL A 268 -6.01 -3.45 -3.97
N PHE A 269 -4.76 -3.64 -3.50
CA PHE A 269 -3.62 -3.75 -4.43
C PHE A 269 -3.70 -4.98 -5.35
N VAL A 270 -4.10 -6.12 -4.80
CA VAL A 270 -4.20 -7.38 -5.55
C VAL A 270 -5.38 -7.36 -6.53
N VAL A 271 -6.57 -6.93 -6.09
CA VAL A 271 -7.82 -7.11 -6.87
C VAL A 271 -8.20 -5.88 -7.69
N SER A 272 -7.75 -4.67 -7.34
CA SER A 272 -8.07 -3.45 -8.11
C SER A 272 -7.63 -3.56 -9.57
N SER A 273 -8.48 -3.07 -10.47
CA SER A 273 -8.20 -2.96 -11.90
C SER A 273 -8.58 -1.55 -12.38
N GLU A 274 -7.82 -1.01 -13.33
CA GLU A 274 -8.10 0.30 -13.95
C GLU A 274 -9.51 0.36 -14.58
N ASN A 275 -10.08 -0.80 -14.92
CA ASN A 275 -11.40 -0.96 -15.53
C ASN A 275 -12.51 -1.35 -14.52
N SER A 276 -12.24 -1.28 -13.21
CA SER A 276 -13.22 -1.62 -12.16
C SER A 276 -13.53 -0.41 -11.27
N THR A 277 -14.79 -0.24 -10.88
CA THR A 277 -15.18 0.80 -9.90
C THR A 277 -14.94 0.32 -8.47
N VAL A 278 -14.94 1.23 -7.50
CA VAL A 278 -14.88 0.87 -6.06
C VAL A 278 -16.09 0.02 -5.66
N ALA A 279 -17.27 0.28 -6.21
CA ALA A 279 -18.48 -0.53 -5.97
C ALA A 279 -18.33 -1.97 -6.47
N GLU A 280 -17.81 -2.17 -7.68
CA GLU A 280 -17.53 -3.49 -8.25
C GLU A 280 -16.47 -4.25 -7.43
N LEU A 281 -15.44 -3.53 -6.98
CA LEU A 281 -14.38 -4.08 -6.12
C LEU A 281 -14.93 -4.49 -4.73
N ALA A 282 -15.82 -3.71 -4.13
CA ALA A 282 -16.49 -4.04 -2.87
C ALA A 282 -17.35 -5.30 -2.99
N ALA A 283 -18.14 -5.40 -4.07
CA ALA A 283 -18.94 -6.59 -4.37
C ALA A 283 -18.06 -7.85 -4.56
N THR A 284 -16.94 -7.71 -5.27
CA THR A 284 -15.98 -8.79 -5.53
C THR A 284 -15.31 -9.27 -4.24
N LEU A 285 -14.89 -8.35 -3.38
CA LEU A 285 -14.25 -8.65 -2.10
C LEU A 285 -15.23 -9.07 -0.99
N GLN A 286 -16.54 -8.95 -1.22
CA GLN A 286 -17.59 -9.07 -0.19
C GLN A 286 -17.31 -8.17 1.04
N ALA A 287 -16.75 -6.99 0.77
CA ALA A 287 -16.37 -5.99 1.75
C ALA A 287 -17.46 -4.93 1.90
N ASP A 288 -17.50 -4.26 3.05
CA ASP A 288 -18.33 -3.07 3.22
C ASP A 288 -17.79 -1.92 2.35
N LEU A 289 -18.68 -1.26 1.62
CA LEU A 289 -18.31 -0.20 0.67
C LEU A 289 -17.61 0.97 1.37
N SER A 290 -18.07 1.39 2.55
CA SER A 290 -17.46 2.50 3.28
C SER A 290 -16.05 2.16 3.79
N GLN A 291 -15.84 0.90 4.20
CA GLN A 291 -14.52 0.41 4.61
C GLN A 291 -13.55 0.31 3.42
N LEU A 292 -14.05 -0.09 2.25
CA LEU A 292 -13.24 -0.13 1.03
C LEU A 292 -12.91 1.29 0.52
N GLN A 293 -13.86 2.22 0.56
CA GLN A 293 -13.62 3.64 0.26
C GLN A 293 -12.55 4.23 1.20
N ALA A 294 -12.59 3.90 2.49
CA ALA A 294 -11.55 4.30 3.46
C ALA A 294 -10.17 3.71 3.13
N ALA A 295 -10.10 2.44 2.72
CA ALA A 295 -8.86 1.81 2.28
C ALA A 295 -8.34 2.44 0.97
N ALA A 296 -9.18 2.64 -0.03
CA ALA A 296 -8.80 3.29 -1.30
C ALA A 296 -8.35 4.75 -1.08
N SER A 297 -9.05 5.51 -0.22
CA SER A 297 -8.67 6.86 0.21
C SER A 297 -7.27 6.87 0.84
N PHE A 298 -6.98 5.90 1.70
CA PHE A 298 -5.67 5.77 2.32
C PHE A 298 -4.56 5.35 1.35
N ALA A 299 -4.83 4.43 0.41
CA ALA A 299 -3.90 4.09 -0.67
C ALA A 299 -3.56 5.32 -1.54
N CYS A 300 -4.53 6.22 -1.77
CA CYS A 300 -4.29 7.50 -2.46
C CYS A 300 -3.42 8.45 -1.62
N ARG A 301 -3.63 8.52 -0.30
CA ARG A 301 -2.80 9.35 0.61
C ARG A 301 -1.33 8.95 0.62
N LEU A 302 -1.03 7.67 0.38
CA LEU A 302 0.34 7.14 0.26
C LEU A 302 0.92 7.25 -1.17
N GLY A 303 0.15 7.70 -2.16
CA GLY A 303 0.57 7.73 -3.57
C GLY A 303 0.56 6.35 -4.27
N TRP A 304 0.07 5.32 -3.59
CA TRP A 304 0.02 3.93 -4.08
C TRP A 304 -1.24 3.63 -4.92
N ALA A 305 -2.24 4.51 -4.88
CA ALA A 305 -3.36 4.52 -5.80
C ALA A 305 -3.53 5.91 -6.42
N VAL A 306 -3.76 5.98 -7.72
CA VAL A 306 -4.07 7.20 -8.46
C VAL A 306 -5.50 7.13 -8.97
N LYS A 307 -6.29 8.15 -8.65
CA LYS A 307 -7.67 8.28 -9.14
C LYS A 307 -7.66 8.55 -10.65
N LEU A 308 -8.35 7.73 -11.41
CA LEU A 308 -8.56 7.92 -12.84
C LEU A 308 -9.74 8.89 -13.01
N ILE A 309 -9.43 10.13 -13.37
CA ILE A 309 -10.43 11.16 -13.70
C ILE A 309 -10.69 11.08 -15.20
N ASP A 310 -11.93 10.78 -15.59
CA ASP A 310 -12.34 10.86 -16.99
C ASP A 310 -12.41 12.34 -17.41
N PRO A 311 -11.62 12.81 -18.40
CA PRO A 311 -11.73 14.18 -18.88
C PRO A 311 -13.12 14.52 -19.44
N ALA A 312 -13.93 13.53 -19.83
CA ALA A 312 -15.30 13.75 -20.27
C ALA A 312 -16.24 14.16 -19.11
N SER A 313 -16.11 13.57 -17.91
CA SER A 313 -17.02 13.89 -16.80
C SER A 313 -16.84 15.33 -16.29
N VAL A 314 -15.61 15.83 -16.29
CA VAL A 314 -15.27 17.22 -15.92
C VAL A 314 -15.94 18.26 -16.85
N LEU A 315 -16.19 17.91 -18.11
CA LEU A 315 -16.85 18.78 -19.08
C LEU A 315 -18.38 18.84 -18.91
N TYR A 316 -19.00 17.77 -18.38
CA TYR A 316 -20.45 17.76 -18.12
C TYR A 316 -20.80 18.57 -16.85
N ASP A 317 -19.99 18.49 -15.79
CA ASP A 317 -20.21 19.29 -14.56
C ASP A 317 -20.00 20.80 -14.77
N SER A 318 -19.18 21.21 -15.74
CA SER A 318 -18.85 22.62 -15.98
C SER A 318 -19.83 23.37 -16.89
N THR A 319 -20.89 22.72 -17.41
CA THR A 319 -21.76 23.29 -18.46
C THR A 319 -23.26 23.41 -18.08
N THR A 320 -23.63 23.33 -16.80
CA THR A 320 -25.03 23.62 -16.38
C THR A 320 -25.14 24.28 -14.99
N PRO A 321 -25.38 25.60 -14.92
CA PRO A 321 -25.79 26.26 -13.68
C PRO A 321 -27.28 25.97 -13.40
N GLY A 322 -27.54 25.07 -12.45
CA GLY A 322 -28.84 24.89 -11.80
C GLY A 322 -29.85 23.94 -12.47
N THR A 323 -29.95 22.71 -11.95
CA THR A 323 -31.20 22.11 -11.44
C THR A 323 -30.85 20.78 -10.74
N LEU A 324 -30.64 20.83 -9.43
CA LEU A 324 -30.76 19.64 -8.59
C LEU A 324 -32.21 19.55 -8.12
N ASN A 325 -32.99 18.63 -8.72
CA ASN A 325 -34.36 18.36 -8.31
C ASN A 325 -34.38 17.67 -6.95
N ILE A 326 -34.44 18.46 -5.89
CA ILE A 326 -34.82 18.00 -4.55
C ILE A 326 -36.34 17.78 -4.57
N ASN A 327 -36.77 16.53 -4.48
CA ASN A 327 -38.18 16.20 -4.25
C ASN A 327 -38.59 16.67 -2.85
N LEU A 328 -39.33 17.78 -2.78
CA LEU A 328 -40.10 18.18 -1.61
C LEU A 328 -41.57 18.37 -2.01
N SER A 329 -42.43 17.69 -1.26
CA SER A 329 -43.89 17.76 -1.36
C SER A 329 -44.45 19.04 -0.72
N ASP A 330 -45.41 19.69 -1.36
CA ASP A 330 -46.73 19.96 -0.75
C ASP A 330 -47.79 20.30 -1.82
N ASP A 331 -49.06 20.28 -1.44
CA ASP A 331 -50.23 20.09 -2.34
C ASP A 331 -50.92 21.36 -2.94
N GLU A 332 -51.86 21.08 -3.86
CA GLU A 332 -53.08 21.83 -4.28
C GLU A 332 -53.07 22.91 -5.41
N ASP A 333 -53.82 22.53 -6.46
CA ASP A 333 -54.78 23.31 -7.30
C ASP A 333 -54.30 24.26 -8.43
N GLY A 334 -55.12 24.34 -9.51
CA GLY A 334 -55.03 25.36 -10.57
C GLY A 334 -54.76 24.86 -12.01
N SER A 335 -55.77 24.28 -12.67
CA SER A 335 -55.74 23.85 -14.08
C SER A 335 -55.43 24.94 -15.13
N HIS A 336 -54.63 24.64 -16.17
CA HIS A 336 -55.08 24.50 -17.58
C HIS A 336 -53.92 24.28 -18.60
N ALA A 337 -54.25 23.59 -19.71
CA ALA A 337 -53.32 22.89 -20.62
C ALA A 337 -52.67 23.71 -21.75
N SER A 338 -51.52 23.22 -22.27
CA SER A 338 -51.28 23.06 -23.74
C SER A 338 -50.08 22.14 -24.12
N VAL A 339 -50.43 20.94 -24.59
CA VAL A 339 -49.76 20.06 -25.60
C VAL A 339 -48.32 20.31 -26.10
N SER A 340 -47.47 19.26 -26.02
CA SER A 340 -46.88 18.62 -27.23
C SER A 340 -46.40 17.17 -27.00
N SER A 341 -46.88 16.26 -27.86
CA SER A 341 -46.33 14.94 -28.27
C SER A 341 -45.32 14.20 -27.36
N LEU A 342 -45.67 13.13 -26.62
CA LEU A 342 -46.09 11.75 -27.02
C LEU A 342 -44.96 10.71 -27.13
N ASN A 343 -45.04 9.70 -26.26
CA ASN A 343 -44.16 8.54 -26.14
C ASN A 343 -44.61 7.33 -26.98
N MET A 344 -43.76 6.29 -26.97
CA MET A 344 -43.99 4.87 -27.31
C MET A 344 -45.38 4.28 -27.02
N SER A 345 -45.73 3.19 -27.72
CA SER A 345 -46.95 2.39 -27.51
C SER A 345 -46.73 0.86 -27.48
N ILE A 346 -47.72 0.16 -26.90
CA ILE A 346 -47.79 -1.24 -26.40
C ILE A 346 -49.23 -1.75 -26.71
N GLU A 347 -49.60 -2.98 -27.08
CA GLU A 347 -48.95 -4.30 -27.34
C GLU A 347 -49.71 -5.01 -28.52
N GLY A 348 -49.70 -6.30 -28.85
CA GLY A 348 -49.05 -7.52 -28.31
C GLY A 348 -49.67 -8.85 -28.84
N SER A 349 -48.93 -9.97 -28.67
CA SER A 349 -49.37 -11.39 -28.75
C SER A 349 -49.87 -12.04 -30.07
N THR A 350 -49.18 -13.10 -30.55
CA THR A 350 -49.64 -14.52 -30.60
C THR A 350 -48.59 -15.45 -31.27
N VAL A 351 -48.83 -16.77 -31.27
CA VAL A 351 -47.79 -17.85 -31.29
C VAL A 351 -47.64 -18.55 -32.65
N GLN A 352 -46.39 -18.82 -33.12
CA GLN A 352 -45.90 -20.16 -33.58
C GLN A 352 -44.51 -20.12 -34.29
N GLN A 353 -43.50 -20.64 -33.59
CA GLN A 353 -42.48 -21.64 -33.99
C GLN A 353 -41.99 -21.75 -35.46
N GLY A 354 -40.67 -21.62 -35.68
CA GLY A 354 -39.96 -22.05 -36.90
C GLY A 354 -38.49 -21.63 -36.91
N ASP A 355 -37.56 -22.56 -37.18
CA ASP A 355 -36.10 -22.32 -37.18
C ASP A 355 -35.64 -21.36 -38.30
N THR A 356 -34.58 -20.58 -38.05
CA THR A 356 -33.36 -20.58 -38.91
C THR A 356 -32.23 -19.76 -38.30
N SER A 357 -31.00 -20.13 -38.66
CA SER A 357 -29.75 -19.61 -38.13
C SER A 357 -29.16 -18.43 -38.93
N GLY A 358 -28.59 -17.46 -38.20
CA GLY A 358 -27.25 -16.95 -38.51
C GLY A 358 -27.12 -15.61 -39.23
N ALA A 359 -26.15 -14.84 -38.70
CA ALA A 359 -25.50 -13.65 -39.27
C ALA A 359 -26.25 -12.32 -39.26
N GLU A 360 -25.43 -11.25 -39.24
CA GLU A 360 -25.75 -9.81 -39.38
C GLU A 360 -26.46 -9.13 -38.18
N THR A 361 -26.05 -7.97 -37.67
CA THR A 361 -24.83 -7.15 -37.85
C THR A 361 -24.67 -6.27 -36.61
N CYS A 362 -23.50 -6.26 -35.94
CA CYS A 362 -23.23 -5.32 -34.85
C CYS A 362 -22.71 -3.97 -35.37
N GLY A 363 -23.25 -2.88 -34.84
CA GLY A 363 -22.87 -1.51 -35.19
C GLY A 363 -21.48 -1.07 -34.69
N PRO A 364 -21.01 0.11 -35.11
CA PRO A 364 -19.59 0.47 -35.05
C PRO A 364 -19.16 1.00 -33.68
N GLY A 365 -18.42 0.16 -32.95
CA GLY A 365 -17.65 0.55 -31.76
C GLY A 365 -16.29 -0.16 -31.79
N SER A 366 -15.36 0.37 -32.58
CA SER A 366 -14.10 -0.30 -32.93
C SER A 366 -13.14 -0.49 -31.74
N THR A 367 -13.35 -1.55 -30.95
CA THR A 367 -12.30 -2.12 -30.12
C THR A 367 -11.21 -2.70 -31.02
N SER A 368 -10.15 -1.92 -31.23
CA SER A 368 -8.91 -2.40 -31.84
C SER A 368 -8.46 -3.68 -31.14
N GLY A 369 -8.22 -4.74 -31.93
CA GLY A 369 -7.87 -6.07 -31.46
C GLY A 369 -6.45 -6.16 -30.93
N TYR A 370 -6.15 -5.46 -29.83
CA TYR A 370 -4.88 -5.58 -29.14
C TYR A 370 -4.76 -6.95 -28.47
N ALA A 371 -3.83 -7.78 -28.96
CA ALA A 371 -3.43 -8.98 -28.26
C ALA A 371 -2.83 -8.61 -26.89
N ARG A 372 -3.48 -9.03 -25.80
CA ARG A 372 -2.99 -8.80 -24.44
C ARG A 372 -2.05 -9.94 -24.06
N VAL A 373 -0.80 -9.60 -23.76
CA VAL A 373 0.20 -10.55 -23.27
C VAL A 373 0.35 -10.41 -21.76
N ALA A 374 0.39 -11.53 -21.04
CA ALA A 374 0.78 -11.59 -19.64
C ALA A 374 2.11 -12.35 -19.53
N PHE A 375 3.08 -11.76 -18.84
CA PHE A 375 4.36 -12.41 -18.54
C PHE A 375 4.36 -12.83 -17.06
N VAL A 376 4.50 -14.12 -16.81
CA VAL A 376 4.50 -14.69 -15.46
C VAL A 376 5.93 -14.96 -15.05
N VAL A 377 6.32 -14.42 -13.89
CA VAL A 377 7.64 -14.58 -13.28
C VAL A 377 7.54 -15.41 -12.01
N ASP A 378 8.66 -16.02 -11.62
CA ASP A 378 8.74 -16.74 -10.35
C ASP A 378 9.04 -15.79 -9.17
N ALA A 379 8.99 -16.34 -7.95
CA ALA A 379 9.32 -15.57 -6.75
C ALA A 379 10.81 -15.17 -6.70
N ASN A 380 11.71 -15.90 -7.36
CA ASN A 380 13.15 -15.62 -7.33
C ASN A 380 13.48 -14.32 -8.07
N ILE A 381 12.80 -14.02 -9.18
CA ILE A 381 12.92 -12.70 -9.83
C ILE A 381 12.60 -11.56 -8.84
N THR A 382 11.60 -11.71 -7.96
CA THR A 382 11.32 -10.67 -6.95
C THR A 382 12.43 -10.51 -5.91
N SER A 383 13.07 -11.61 -5.48
CA SER A 383 14.17 -11.53 -4.51
C SER A 383 15.44 -10.93 -5.11
N TYR A 384 15.77 -11.25 -6.37
CA TYR A 384 16.91 -10.65 -7.08
C TYR A 384 16.76 -9.14 -7.25
N LEU A 385 15.56 -8.67 -7.63
CA LEU A 385 15.26 -7.23 -7.76
C LEU A 385 15.20 -6.49 -6.40
N MET A 386 15.03 -7.20 -5.28
CA MET A 386 15.09 -6.65 -3.92
C MET A 386 16.50 -6.47 -3.38
N MET A 387 17.53 -7.00 -4.05
CA MET A 387 18.93 -6.85 -3.60
C MET A 387 19.42 -5.41 -3.82
N GLY A 388 19.43 -4.63 -2.73
CA GLY A 388 19.78 -3.20 -2.76
C GLY A 388 21.22 -2.87 -3.23
N SER A 389 22.08 -3.86 -3.43
CA SER A 389 23.39 -3.73 -4.06
C SER A 389 23.35 -3.62 -5.58
N VAL A 390 22.25 -4.02 -6.23
CA VAL A 390 22.13 -4.11 -7.68
C VAL A 390 21.63 -2.77 -8.25
N SER A 391 20.49 -2.25 -7.81
CA SER A 391 20.09 -0.84 -8.02
C SER A 391 18.97 -0.41 -7.05
N PRO A 392 19.01 0.80 -6.48
CA PRO A 392 17.95 1.28 -5.58
C PRO A 392 16.60 1.48 -6.28
N GLY A 393 16.55 1.70 -7.60
CA GLY A 393 15.30 1.87 -8.34
C GLY A 393 14.46 0.59 -8.41
N LEU A 394 15.13 -0.56 -8.59
CA LEU A 394 14.49 -1.87 -8.78
C LEU A 394 13.71 -2.35 -7.55
N LYS A 395 14.12 -1.93 -6.34
CA LYS A 395 13.41 -2.24 -5.10
C LYS A 395 11.93 -1.84 -5.17
N SER A 396 11.60 -0.68 -5.76
CA SER A 396 10.21 -0.20 -5.84
C SER A 396 9.32 -1.12 -6.68
N HIS A 397 9.82 -1.55 -7.84
CA HIS A 397 9.15 -2.51 -8.73
C HIS A 397 9.04 -3.89 -8.07
N ALA A 398 10.09 -4.33 -7.37
CA ALA A 398 10.13 -5.63 -6.71
C ALA A 398 9.13 -5.73 -5.55
N VAL A 399 9.05 -4.71 -4.69
CA VAL A 399 8.02 -4.63 -3.63
C VAL A 399 6.61 -4.58 -4.25
N THR A 400 6.41 -3.79 -5.31
CA THR A 400 5.11 -3.72 -5.99
C THR A 400 4.69 -5.08 -6.55
N LEU A 401 5.61 -5.78 -7.21
CA LEU A 401 5.38 -7.12 -7.76
C LEU A 401 5.12 -8.18 -6.67
N TYR A 402 5.77 -8.05 -5.51
CA TYR A 402 5.60 -8.97 -4.37
C TYR A 402 4.28 -8.74 -3.61
N GLU A 403 3.98 -7.48 -3.24
CA GLU A 403 2.81 -7.14 -2.40
C GLU A 403 1.50 -6.99 -3.21
N ALA A 404 1.56 -6.41 -4.42
CA ALA A 404 0.39 -6.28 -5.29
C ALA A 404 0.22 -7.45 -6.27
N GLY A 405 1.23 -8.33 -6.39
CA GLY A 405 1.22 -9.52 -7.24
C GLY A 405 1.31 -9.24 -8.76
N LYS A 406 1.44 -7.97 -9.18
CA LYS A 406 1.41 -7.55 -10.59
C LYS A 406 2.09 -6.21 -10.83
N LEU A 407 2.51 -5.98 -12.07
CA LEU A 407 2.97 -4.67 -12.57
C LEU A 407 2.10 -4.26 -13.77
N GLY A 408 1.64 -3.00 -13.79
CA GLY A 408 0.86 -2.45 -14.89
C GLY A 408 1.73 -2.08 -16.10
N HIS A 409 1.16 -2.08 -17.30
CA HIS A 409 1.87 -1.81 -18.57
C HIS A 409 2.73 -0.54 -18.54
N THR A 410 2.21 0.55 -17.96
CA THR A 410 2.93 1.83 -17.81
C THR A 410 4.22 1.71 -16.99
N SER A 411 4.26 0.82 -15.99
CA SER A 411 5.42 0.61 -15.12
C SER A 411 6.52 -0.22 -15.79
N ILE A 412 6.21 -0.93 -16.88
CA ILE A 412 7.20 -1.78 -17.58
C ILE A 412 8.27 -0.93 -18.26
N ALA A 413 7.91 0.23 -18.83
CA ALA A 413 8.87 1.15 -19.45
C ALA A 413 9.87 1.70 -18.41
N ASP A 414 9.37 2.10 -17.23
CA ASP A 414 10.22 2.51 -16.10
C ASP A 414 11.08 1.35 -15.59
N LEU A 415 10.53 0.14 -15.48
CA LEU A 415 11.32 -1.05 -15.10
C LEU A 415 12.44 -1.33 -16.11
N CYS A 416 12.19 -1.24 -17.42
CA CYS A 416 13.23 -1.43 -18.43
C CYS A 416 14.33 -0.36 -18.32
N LYS A 417 13.95 0.89 -18.03
CA LYS A 417 14.89 1.99 -17.78
C LYS A 417 15.71 1.79 -16.50
N ASP A 418 15.09 1.33 -15.42
CA ASP A 418 15.82 1.04 -14.18
C ASP A 418 16.75 -0.19 -14.35
N LEU A 419 16.33 -1.21 -15.10
CA LEU A 419 17.16 -2.34 -15.48
C LEU A 419 18.31 -1.94 -16.41
N SER A 420 18.15 -0.92 -17.26
CA SER A 420 19.25 -0.41 -18.10
C SER A 420 20.36 0.26 -17.28
N THR A 421 20.10 0.69 -16.04
CA THR A 421 21.16 1.23 -15.15
C THR A 421 22.20 0.20 -14.73
N LEU A 422 21.90 -1.09 -14.89
CA LEU A 422 22.84 -2.19 -14.64
C LEU A 422 23.78 -2.43 -15.82
N GLU A 423 23.51 -1.87 -16.99
CA GLU A 423 24.23 -2.22 -18.22
C GLU A 423 25.69 -1.78 -18.15
N GLY A 424 26.60 -2.75 -18.26
CA GLY A 424 28.06 -2.54 -18.17
C GLY A 424 28.64 -2.56 -16.75
N THR A 425 27.84 -2.63 -15.67
CA THR A 425 28.38 -2.85 -14.32
C THR A 425 28.84 -4.30 -14.17
N LYS A 426 30.13 -4.51 -13.90
CA LYS A 426 30.67 -5.83 -13.54
C LYS A 426 30.50 -6.05 -12.04
N PHE A 427 29.89 -7.17 -11.68
CA PHE A 427 29.81 -7.64 -10.31
C PHE A 427 30.69 -8.88 -10.13
N GLU A 428 31.07 -9.19 -8.88
CA GLU A 428 31.82 -10.40 -8.55
C GLU A 428 30.90 -11.44 -7.88
N GLY A 429 31.13 -12.72 -8.20
CA GLY A 429 30.36 -13.84 -7.66
C GLY A 429 28.88 -13.83 -8.08
N GLU A 430 28.01 -14.27 -7.15
CA GLU A 430 26.56 -14.45 -7.35
C GLU A 430 25.84 -13.18 -7.83
N LEU A 431 26.36 -11.98 -7.49
CA LEU A 431 25.77 -10.72 -7.97
C LEU A 431 25.82 -10.59 -9.50
N GLN A 432 26.78 -11.23 -10.17
CA GLN A 432 26.84 -11.25 -11.63
C GLN A 432 25.73 -12.13 -12.22
N GLU A 433 25.31 -13.20 -11.53
CA GLU A 433 24.17 -14.02 -11.96
C GLU A 433 22.86 -13.24 -11.82
N PHE A 434 22.66 -12.51 -10.72
CA PHE A 434 21.49 -11.64 -10.54
C PHE A 434 21.43 -10.53 -11.59
N ALA A 435 22.57 -9.93 -11.96
CA ALA A 435 22.66 -8.99 -13.07
C ALA A 435 22.28 -9.66 -14.42
N ASN A 436 22.78 -10.87 -14.69
CA ASN A 436 22.44 -11.63 -15.90
C ASN A 436 20.93 -11.95 -15.99
N HIS A 437 20.28 -12.29 -14.86
CA HIS A 437 18.84 -12.47 -14.79
C HIS A 437 18.07 -11.16 -15.02
N ALA A 438 18.55 -10.05 -14.46
CA ALA A 438 17.98 -8.72 -14.68
C ALA A 438 18.09 -8.24 -16.14
N PHE A 439 19.22 -8.50 -16.82
CA PHE A 439 19.34 -8.24 -18.27
C PHE A 439 18.41 -9.13 -19.10
N SER A 440 18.33 -10.43 -18.78
CA SER A 440 17.43 -11.36 -19.46
C SER A 440 15.97 -10.92 -19.35
N LEU A 441 15.55 -10.48 -18.15
CA LEU A 441 14.24 -9.90 -17.89
C LEU A 441 14.00 -8.66 -18.76
N ARG A 442 14.94 -7.72 -18.80
CA ARG A 442 14.85 -6.52 -19.65
C ARG A 442 14.66 -6.87 -21.13
N CYS A 443 15.51 -7.75 -21.68
CA CYS A 443 15.42 -8.17 -23.09
C CYS A 443 14.05 -8.78 -23.42
N VAL A 444 13.50 -9.63 -22.54
CA VAL A 444 12.16 -10.20 -22.72
C VAL A 444 11.09 -9.10 -22.69
N LEU A 445 11.14 -8.18 -21.74
CA LEU A 445 10.17 -7.07 -21.63
C LEU A 445 10.23 -6.12 -22.84
N GLU A 446 11.42 -5.76 -23.32
CA GLU A 446 11.60 -4.94 -24.53
C GLU A 446 11.08 -5.65 -25.80
N CYS A 447 11.31 -6.95 -25.94
CA CYS A 447 10.72 -7.76 -27.01
C CYS A 447 9.19 -7.80 -26.95
N LEU A 448 8.61 -7.93 -25.75
CA LEU A 448 7.15 -7.93 -25.56
C LEU A 448 6.52 -6.56 -25.85
N ILE A 449 7.17 -5.46 -25.46
CA ILE A 449 6.73 -4.09 -25.78
C ILE A 449 6.79 -3.84 -27.30
N SER A 450 7.81 -4.37 -27.98
CA SER A 450 8.03 -4.16 -29.42
C SER A 450 7.07 -4.95 -30.32
N GLY A 451 6.18 -5.78 -29.76
CA GLY A 451 5.30 -6.67 -30.51
C GLY A 451 5.97 -7.96 -30.99
N GLY A 452 7.12 -8.32 -30.40
CA GLY A 452 7.98 -9.41 -30.84
C GLY A 452 8.99 -8.99 -31.90
N VAL A 453 9.96 -9.87 -32.17
CA VAL A 453 10.86 -9.71 -33.32
C VAL A 453 10.07 -10.07 -34.57
N ALA A 454 9.94 -9.12 -35.51
CA ALA A 454 9.40 -9.43 -36.82
C ALA A 454 10.28 -10.52 -37.47
N ILE A 455 9.66 -11.64 -37.87
CA ILE A 455 10.37 -12.74 -38.53
C ILE A 455 10.73 -12.26 -39.94
N ASP A 456 11.88 -11.60 -40.07
CA ASP A 456 12.52 -11.42 -41.37
C ASP A 456 12.95 -12.82 -41.85
N GLU A 457 12.36 -13.29 -42.95
CA GLU A 457 12.47 -14.68 -43.46
C GLU A 457 13.92 -15.12 -43.64
N ARG A 458 14.85 -14.16 -43.79
CA ARG A 458 16.31 -14.35 -43.83
C ARG A 458 16.93 -14.93 -42.55
N THR A 459 16.27 -14.81 -41.38
CA THR A 459 16.82 -15.33 -40.11
C THR A 459 16.55 -16.82 -39.89
N VAL A 460 15.50 -17.37 -40.52
CA VAL A 460 15.12 -18.79 -40.39
C VAL A 460 16.21 -19.70 -40.97
N GLU A 461 16.80 -19.35 -42.12
CA GLU A 461 17.91 -20.08 -42.73
C GLU A 461 19.18 -20.16 -41.85
N VAL A 462 19.37 -19.22 -40.91
CA VAL A 462 20.54 -19.22 -40.01
C VAL A 462 20.30 -20.14 -38.81
N CYS A 463 19.09 -20.12 -38.24
CA CYS A 463 18.72 -21.05 -37.16
C CYS A 463 18.68 -22.51 -37.63
N GLU A 464 18.13 -22.81 -38.81
CA GLU A 464 18.14 -24.19 -39.33
C GLU A 464 19.57 -24.70 -39.55
N LYS A 465 20.46 -23.89 -40.14
CA LYS A 465 21.87 -24.27 -40.35
C LYS A 465 22.66 -24.47 -39.04
N MET A 466 22.32 -23.76 -37.97
CA MET A 466 22.96 -23.97 -36.66
C MET A 466 22.42 -25.22 -35.94
N SER A 467 21.11 -25.49 -36.07
CA SER A 467 20.47 -26.66 -35.45
C SER A 467 20.97 -28.00 -36.01
N THR A 468 21.37 -28.06 -37.28
CA THR A 468 21.90 -29.27 -37.92
C THR A 468 23.33 -29.65 -37.47
N ILE A 469 24.04 -28.77 -36.76
CA ILE A 469 25.44 -28.99 -36.34
C ILE A 469 25.52 -29.55 -34.90
N SER A 470 24.44 -29.46 -34.12
CA SER A 470 24.45 -29.83 -32.69
C SER A 470 23.94 -31.25 -32.38
N THR A 471 23.57 -32.05 -33.39
CA THR A 471 23.09 -33.44 -33.19
C THR A 471 24.00 -34.44 -33.89
N GLY A 472 25.13 -34.77 -33.25
CA GLY A 472 26.07 -35.78 -33.72
C GLY A 472 27.07 -36.20 -32.64
N ASN A 473 27.02 -37.48 -32.27
CA ASN A 473 27.95 -38.22 -31.40
C ASN A 473 27.88 -37.96 -29.88
N GLU A 474 26.90 -38.59 -29.24
CA GLU A 474 27.14 -39.26 -27.96
C GLU A 474 27.61 -40.70 -28.23
N GLU A 475 28.86 -41.05 -27.89
CA GLU A 475 29.25 -42.39 -27.40
C GLU A 475 30.73 -42.46 -26.96
N ALA A 476 31.03 -43.35 -26.00
CA ALA A 476 32.35 -43.91 -25.65
C ALA A 476 33.45 -43.04 -24.93
N THR A 477 33.32 -42.97 -23.60
CA THR A 477 34.30 -43.43 -22.57
C THR A 477 35.83 -43.16 -22.64
N SER A 478 36.34 -42.77 -21.45
CA SER A 478 37.63 -43.14 -20.80
C SER A 478 38.94 -42.37 -21.10
N SER A 479 39.36 -41.59 -20.09
CA SER A 479 40.59 -41.78 -19.27
C SER A 479 42.02 -41.73 -19.88
N ILE A 480 42.86 -40.90 -19.21
CA ILE A 480 44.31 -41.04 -18.92
C ILE A 480 45.35 -40.39 -19.86
N ALA A 481 46.40 -39.85 -19.21
CA ALA A 481 47.76 -39.48 -19.64
C ALA A 481 47.99 -38.15 -20.42
N GLU A 482 48.49 -37.15 -19.67
CA GLU A 482 49.91 -36.75 -19.67
C GLU A 482 50.67 -36.68 -21.01
N ILE A 483 51.25 -35.50 -21.34
CA ILE A 483 52.69 -35.31 -21.59
C ILE A 483 53.04 -33.81 -21.80
N THR A 484 54.17 -33.43 -21.20
CA THR A 484 54.84 -32.11 -21.14
C THR A 484 55.56 -31.74 -22.44
N LEU A 485 55.69 -30.45 -22.76
CA LEU A 485 56.86 -29.77 -23.41
C LEU A 485 56.76 -28.26 -23.05
N THR A 486 57.64 -27.66 -22.24
CA THR A 486 58.93 -27.00 -22.61
C THR A 486 58.82 -26.03 -23.80
N ASP A 487 59.39 -24.82 -23.83
CA ASP A 487 60.38 -24.19 -22.94
C ASP A 487 60.44 -22.69 -23.22
N LYS A 488 60.81 -21.87 -22.21
CA LYS A 488 61.91 -20.90 -22.32
C LYS A 488 62.11 -20.10 -21.03
N ALA A 489 63.29 -20.29 -20.44
CA ALA A 489 63.78 -19.49 -19.34
C ALA A 489 64.35 -18.14 -19.82
N GLU A 490 64.31 -17.15 -18.93
CA GLU A 490 65.45 -16.25 -18.75
C GLU A 490 65.62 -16.00 -17.24
N ARG A 491 66.87 -15.84 -16.80
CA ARG A 491 67.31 -16.06 -15.42
C ARG A 491 68.33 -14.99 -15.03
N SER A 492 68.22 -14.44 -13.83
CA SER A 492 69.34 -13.80 -13.15
C SER A 492 69.19 -13.93 -11.63
N ASP A 493 70.03 -14.78 -11.04
CA ASP A 493 70.14 -15.01 -9.60
C ASP A 493 70.87 -13.85 -8.89
N THR A 494 70.65 -13.67 -7.58
CA THR A 494 71.68 -13.28 -6.58
C THR A 494 71.18 -13.57 -5.16
N ASP A 495 71.36 -14.82 -4.73
CA ASP A 495 72.08 -15.31 -3.54
C ASP A 495 72.15 -14.59 -2.16
N GLU A 496 72.31 -15.46 -1.15
CA GLU A 496 72.86 -15.31 0.23
C GLU A 496 71.93 -14.70 1.32
N ALA A 497 71.41 -15.46 2.31
CA ALA A 497 72.05 -16.08 3.50
C ALA A 497 71.99 -15.13 4.75
N ILE A 498 71.88 -15.52 6.05
CA ILE A 498 71.79 -16.82 6.76
C ILE A 498 71.34 -16.59 8.26
N LEU A 499 70.76 -17.61 8.93
CA LEU A 499 70.60 -17.85 10.41
C LEU A 499 69.75 -16.96 11.37
N ASN A 500 68.77 -17.61 12.03
CA ASN A 500 68.52 -17.79 13.49
C ASN A 500 68.98 -16.69 14.50
N ASN A 501 68.21 -16.23 15.50
CA ASN A 501 67.50 -16.99 16.56
C ASN A 501 66.62 -16.06 17.46
N ASP A 502 65.84 -16.67 18.38
CA ASP A 502 64.92 -16.08 19.37
C ASP A 502 65.35 -14.80 20.13
N ASP A 503 64.38 -13.90 20.43
CA ASP A 503 64.01 -13.55 21.82
C ASP A 503 62.62 -12.85 21.93
N SER A 504 62.20 -12.48 23.14
CA SER A 504 60.81 -12.49 23.60
C SER A 504 60.09 -11.12 23.83
N MET A 505 58.75 -11.22 23.90
CA MET A 505 57.75 -10.35 24.56
C MET A 505 57.16 -9.07 23.91
N HIS A 506 55.82 -9.15 23.74
CA HIS A 506 54.79 -8.10 23.88
C HIS A 506 54.59 -7.03 22.77
N SER A 507 53.57 -7.25 21.90
CA SER A 507 52.47 -6.28 21.66
C SER A 507 51.35 -6.82 20.74
N ARG A 508 50.16 -7.09 21.32
CA ARG A 508 48.76 -6.88 20.84
C ARG A 508 48.31 -7.14 19.37
N ASN A 509 47.08 -7.67 19.31
CA ASN A 509 46.06 -7.67 18.23
C ASN A 509 46.07 -8.83 17.21
N ALA A 510 45.08 -9.73 17.33
CA ALA A 510 43.98 -9.92 16.35
C ALA A 510 43.28 -11.28 16.55
N GLU A 511 42.10 -11.27 17.17
CA GLU A 511 41.10 -12.35 17.05
C GLU A 511 40.56 -12.34 15.60
N GLY A 512 40.02 -13.40 15.00
CA GLY A 512 39.65 -14.72 15.50
C GLY A 512 38.53 -15.26 14.59
N PHE A 513 38.78 -16.33 13.83
CA PHE A 513 37.82 -16.91 12.89
C PHE A 513 36.48 -17.26 13.54
N LEU A 514 35.34 -16.78 13.00
CA LEU A 514 34.00 -17.39 13.14
C LEU A 514 32.88 -16.66 12.35
N SER A 515 32.73 -16.93 11.04
CA SER A 515 31.41 -16.89 10.36
C SER A 515 31.46 -17.50 8.94
N CYS A 516 30.76 -18.63 8.74
CA CYS A 516 30.34 -19.09 7.41
C CYS A 516 29.22 -20.15 7.44
N GLN A 517 29.01 -20.84 8.57
CA GLN A 517 28.00 -21.91 8.70
C GLN A 517 26.61 -21.46 9.20
N SER A 518 26.41 -20.17 9.50
CA SER A 518 25.11 -19.65 9.95
C SER A 518 24.14 -19.41 8.80
N SER A 519 24.60 -18.80 7.70
CA SER A 519 23.76 -18.38 6.56
C SER A 519 23.07 -19.55 5.87
N TYR A 520 23.82 -20.62 5.56
CA TYR A 520 23.29 -21.82 4.89
C TYR A 520 22.15 -22.52 5.64
N ASN A 521 22.12 -22.45 6.98
CA ASN A 521 21.03 -23.03 7.77
C ASN A 521 19.76 -22.17 7.76
N LEU A 522 19.86 -20.87 7.45
CA LEU A 522 18.72 -19.96 7.38
C LEU A 522 17.98 -20.11 6.03
N GLU A 523 18.71 -20.22 4.93
CA GLU A 523 18.14 -20.35 3.57
C GLU A 523 17.38 -21.66 3.38
N VAL A 524 17.92 -22.78 3.86
CA VAL A 524 17.25 -24.10 3.78
C VAL A 524 15.98 -24.15 4.64
N LEU A 525 15.92 -23.37 5.73
CA LEU A 525 14.74 -23.27 6.59
C LEU A 525 13.64 -22.41 5.93
N ILE A 526 14.02 -21.30 5.28
CA ILE A 526 13.12 -20.44 4.48
C ILE A 526 12.50 -21.25 3.33
N MET A 527 13.31 -21.98 2.54
CA MET A 527 12.79 -22.79 1.43
C MET A 527 11.79 -23.87 1.86
N ARG A 528 11.98 -24.50 3.05
CA ARG A 528 11.11 -25.60 3.49
C ARG A 528 9.77 -25.19 4.12
N GLN A 529 9.60 -23.94 4.57
CA GLN A 529 8.35 -23.49 5.18
C GLN A 529 7.43 -22.70 4.23
N PHE A 530 7.94 -22.12 3.13
CA PHE A 530 7.15 -21.24 2.26
C PHE A 530 6.40 -21.96 1.12
N LEU A 531 6.86 -23.13 0.66
CA LEU A 531 6.24 -23.88 -0.45
C LEU A 531 4.74 -24.22 -0.26
N PRO A 532 4.24 -24.60 0.95
CA PRO A 532 2.83 -24.97 1.14
C PRO A 532 1.83 -23.79 1.08
N LEU A 533 2.30 -22.54 1.19
CA LEU A 533 1.44 -21.36 1.18
C LEU A 533 1.18 -20.84 -0.24
N CYS A 534 2.18 -20.86 -1.13
CA CYS A 534 2.01 -20.42 -2.51
C CYS A 534 1.08 -21.34 -3.32
N LEU A 535 1.13 -22.66 -3.12
CA LEU A 535 0.31 -23.61 -3.90
C LEU A 535 -1.20 -23.53 -3.64
N LYS A 536 -1.65 -22.85 -2.59
CA LYS A 536 -3.09 -22.72 -2.25
C LYS A 536 -3.78 -21.47 -2.82
N ARG A 537 -3.06 -20.59 -3.54
CA ARG A 537 -3.62 -19.33 -4.09
C ARG A 537 -3.69 -19.28 -5.63
N VAL A 538 -3.40 -20.39 -6.32
CA VAL A 538 -3.34 -20.45 -7.81
C VAL A 538 -4.55 -21.20 -8.41
N ILE A 539 -5.58 -21.52 -7.60
CA ILE A 539 -6.83 -22.11 -8.10
C ILE A 539 -8.04 -21.36 -7.52
N ALA A 540 -8.42 -20.29 -8.22
CA ALA A 540 -9.74 -19.66 -8.23
C ALA A 540 -9.88 -18.87 -9.53
#